data_AF-A0A6G0YFG6-F1
#
_entry.id   AF-A0A6G0YFG6-F1
#
_cell.length_a   1.000
_cell.length_b   1.000
_cell.length_c   1.000
_cell.angle_alpha   90.00
_cell.angle_beta   90.00
_cell.angle_gamma   90.00
#
_symmetry.space_group_name_H-M   'P 1'
#
loop_
_entity.id
_entity.type
_entity.pdbx_description
1 polymer ?
#
loop_
_entity_poly.entity_id
_entity_poly.type
_entity_poly.pdbx_seq_one_letter_code
_entity_poly.pdbx_strand_id
1 'polypeptide(L)' 'MYDITAIKSVPSKRGILSVIARIFDPLGFLSPVIFYAKCIMQRLWAAQTSWDDPLPSAIAEVWQEFMGMLS' A
#
# COMPACT_ATOMS: atom_id res chain seq x y z
N MET A 1 14.72 20.50 -15.42
CA MET A 1 15.41 19.21 -15.24
C MET A 1 14.81 18.56 -14.01
N TYR A 2 13.69 17.86 -14.17
CA TYR A 2 12.96 17.21 -13.08
C TYR A 2 13.54 15.82 -12.88
N ASP A 3 13.83 15.52 -11.62
CA ASP A 3 14.57 14.36 -11.14
C ASP A 3 13.81 13.07 -11.45
N ILE A 4 14.29 12.33 -12.45
CA ILE A 4 13.73 11.04 -12.92
C ILE A 4 13.93 9.92 -11.90
N THR A 5 14.58 10.22 -10.76
CA THR A 5 14.91 9.30 -9.67
C THR A 5 13.84 9.26 -8.57
N ALA A 6 12.89 10.21 -8.54
CA ALA A 6 11.76 10.21 -7.60
C ALA A 6 10.66 9.17 -7.95
N ILE A 7 10.85 8.39 -9.03
CA ILE A 7 9.86 7.45 -9.59
C ILE A 7 10.01 6.04 -8.97
N LYS A 8 10.69 5.88 -7.84
CA LYS A 8 10.23 4.87 -6.87
C LYS A 8 9.07 5.53 -6.13
N SER A 9 7.86 5.46 -6.69
CA SER A 9 6.67 6.11 -6.14
C SER A 9 6.63 5.90 -4.63
N VAL A 10 6.89 6.97 -3.87
CA VAL A 10 6.70 6.92 -2.42
C VAL A 10 5.27 6.45 -2.22
N PRO A 11 5.05 5.31 -1.56
CA PRO A 11 3.72 4.76 -1.54
C PRO A 11 2.84 5.76 -0.77
N SER A 12 1.71 6.13 -1.38
CA SER A 12 0.73 7.05 -0.81
C SER A 12 -0.53 6.27 -0.45
N LYS A 13 -1.42 6.88 0.32
CA LYS A 13 -2.70 6.27 0.66
C LYS A 13 -3.51 5.91 -0.58
N ARG A 14 -3.50 6.77 -1.60
CA ARG A 14 -4.10 6.48 -2.91
C ARG A 14 -3.39 5.32 -3.62
N GLY A 15 -2.06 5.28 -3.56
CA GLY A 15 -1.25 4.21 -4.15
C GLY A 15 -1.58 2.84 -3.55
N ILE A 16 -1.59 2.73 -2.22
CA ILE A 16 -1.94 1.48 -1.52
C ILE A 16 -3.35 1.02 -1.89
N LEU A 17 -4.33 1.91 -1.89
CA LEU A 17 -5.70 1.56 -2.25
C LEU A 17 -5.80 1.03 -3.69
N SER A 18 -5.07 1.65 -4.62
CA SER A 18 -4.99 1.19 -6.01
C SER A 18 -4.40 -0.22 -6.11
N VAL A 19 -3.35 -0.53 -5.35
CA VAL A 19 -2.78 -1.89 -5.30
C VAL A 19 -3.80 -2.89 -4.75
N ILE A 20 -4.46 -2.57 -3.63
CA ILE A 20 -5.48 -3.45 -3.03
C ILE A 20 -6.61 -3.74 -4.03
N ALA A 21 -7.06 -2.72 -4.75
CA ALA A 21 -8.10 -2.88 -5.77
C ALA A 21 -7.67 -3.75 -6.96
N ARG A 22 -6.36 -3.78 -7.28
CA ARG A 22 -5.80 -4.63 -8.34
C ARG A 22 -5.69 -6.09 -7.95
N ILE A 23 -5.59 -6.41 -6.66
CA ILE A 23 -5.64 -7.79 -6.14
C ILE A 23 -7.10 -8.27 -6.13
N PHE A 24 -7.80 -8.06 -7.26
CA PHE A 24 -9.17 -8.54 -7.43
C PHE A 24 -9.15 -10.06 -7.50
N ASP A 25 -9.84 -10.69 -6.56
CA ASP A 25 -9.89 -12.13 -6.43
C ASP A 25 -11.33 -12.64 -6.58
N PRO A 26 -11.73 -13.05 -7.79
CA PRO A 26 -13.09 -13.51 -8.05
C PRO A 26 -13.43 -14.84 -7.35
N LEU A 27 -12.43 -15.59 -6.89
CA LEU A 27 -12.61 -16.94 -6.32
C LEU A 27 -12.35 -17.02 -4.80
N GLY A 28 -11.78 -15.98 -4.18
CA GLY A 28 -11.58 -15.86 -2.74
C GLY A 28 -10.31 -16.54 -2.19
N PHE A 29 -9.44 -17.10 -3.04
CA PHE A 29 -8.19 -17.76 -2.63
C PHE A 29 -7.14 -16.79 -2.05
N LEU A 30 -7.18 -15.52 -2.42
CA LEU A 30 -6.32 -14.44 -1.92
C LEU A 30 -6.96 -13.69 -0.76
N SER A 31 -8.08 -14.17 -0.20
CA SER A 31 -8.77 -13.53 0.93
C SER A 31 -7.85 -13.19 2.11
N PRO A 32 -6.91 -14.07 2.57
CA PRO A 32 -5.97 -13.72 3.65
C PRO A 32 -5.01 -12.58 3.27
N VAL A 33 -4.58 -12.53 2.01
CA VAL A 33 -3.69 -11.49 1.48
C VAL A 33 -4.40 -10.14 1.40
N ILE A 34 -5.63 -10.14 0.88
CA ILE A 34 -6.47 -8.93 0.79
C ILE A 34 -6.84 -8.45 2.20
N PHE A 35 -7.12 -9.37 3.13
CA PHE A 35 -7.41 -9.04 4.52
C PHE A 35 -6.22 -8.33 5.18
N TYR A 36 -5.01 -8.86 5.04
CA TYR A 36 -3.81 -8.22 5.59
C TYR A 36 -3.55 -6.84 4.98
N ALA A 37 -3.70 -6.71 3.65
CA ALA A 37 -3.57 -5.41 2.98
C ALA A 37 -4.61 -4.39 3.48
N LYS A 38 -5.86 -4.83 3.73
CA LYS A 38 -6.90 -4.00 4.33
C LYS A 38 -6.57 -3.60 5.78
N CYS A 39 -5.92 -4.45 6.56
CA CYS A 39 -5.43 -4.08 7.90
C CYS A 39 -4.37 -2.97 7.84
N ILE A 40 -3.42 -3.05 6.90
CA ILE A 40 -2.44 -1.97 6.67
C ILE A 40 -3.16 -0.68 6.28
N MET A 41 -4.14 -0.77 5.38
CA MET A 41 -4.97 0.38 4.98
C MET A 41 -5.69 1.00 6.18
N GLN A 42 -6.27 0.21 7.08
CA GLN A 42 -6.94 0.71 8.28
C GLN A 42 -5.97 1.46 9.20
N ARG A 43 -4.75 0.94 9.41
CA ARG A 43 -3.71 1.64 10.18
C ARG A 43 -3.35 2.99 9.54
N LEU A 44 -3.31 3.03 8.22
CA LEU A 44 -3.06 4.28 7.49
C LEU A 44 -4.20 5.29 7.62
N TRP A 45 -5.46 4.83 7.63
CA TRP A 45 -6.61 5.71 7.93
C TRP A 45 -6.51 6.29 9.34
N ALA A 46 -6.09 5.49 10.32
CA ALA A 46 -5.89 5.95 11.70
C ALA A 46 -4.75 6.96 11.84
N ALA A 47 -3.74 6.90 10.97
CA ALA A 47 -2.62 7.84 10.94
C ALA A 47 -2.98 9.23 10.37
N GLN A 48 -4.23 9.43 9.92
CA GLN A 48 -4.76 10.72 9.42
C GLN A 48 -3.91 11.41 8.34
N THR A 49 -3.22 10.64 7.49
CA THR A 49 -2.45 11.20 6.37
C THR A 49 -3.36 11.57 5.19
N SER A 50 -2.95 12.56 4.39
CA SER A 50 -3.65 12.91 3.16
C SER A 50 -3.51 11.80 2.11
N TRP A 51 -4.27 11.92 1.03
CA TRP A 51 -4.36 10.91 -0.03
C TRP A 51 -3.05 10.70 -0.78
N ASP A 52 -2.33 11.79 -1.02
CA ASP A 52 -1.12 11.83 -1.85
C ASP A 52 0.14 12.11 -1.01
N ASP A 53 0.00 12.16 0.32
CA ASP A 53 1.11 12.30 1.26
C ASP A 53 1.96 11.02 1.32
N PRO A 54 3.26 11.15 1.61
CA PRO A 54 4.11 10.02 1.88
C PRO A 54 3.62 9.26 3.12
N LEU A 55 3.75 7.93 3.07
CA LEU A 55 3.43 7.07 4.21
C LEU A 55 4.31 7.38 5.43
N PRO A 56 3.76 7.27 6.65
CA PRO A 56 4.57 7.20 7.86
C PRO A 56 5.54 6.01 7.76
N SER A 57 6.79 6.20 8.17
CA SER A 57 7.88 5.21 8.01
C SER A 57 7.49 3.80 8.50
N ALA A 58 6.87 3.71 9.67
CA ALA A 58 6.42 2.44 10.25
C ALA A 58 5.41 1.68 9.37
N ILE A 59 4.52 2.40 8.65
CA ILE A 59 3.54 1.77 7.75
C ILE A 59 4.21 1.45 6.41
N ALA A 60 5.11 2.31 5.94
CA ALA A 60 5.87 2.10 4.73
C ALA A 60 6.71 0.80 4.81
N GLU A 61 7.38 0.55 5.93
CA GLU A 61 8.16 -0.68 6.16
C GLU A 61 7.29 -1.93 6.08
N VAL A 62 6.18 -1.95 6.82
CA VAL A 62 5.21 -3.07 6.80
C VAL A 62 4.64 -3.29 5.40
N TRP A 63 4.38 -2.21 4.66
CA TRP A 63 3.90 -2.29 3.29
C TRP A 63 4.96 -2.85 2.33
N GLN A 64 6.23 -2.46 2.47
CA GLN A 64 7.32 -3.03 1.67
C GLN A 64 7.51 -4.53 1.96
N GLU A 65 7.44 -4.93 3.23
CA GLU A 65 7.51 -6.34 3.62
C GLU A 65 6.36 -7.15 2.99
N PHE A 66 5.12 -6.64 3.07
CA PHE A 66 3.97 -7.24 2.42
C PHE A 66 4.16 -7.40 0.91
N MET A 67 4.66 -6.36 0.23
CA MET A 67 4.94 -6.41 -1.20
C MET A 67 6.05 -7.43 -1.54
N GLY A 68 7.04 -7.58 -0.66
CA GLY A 68 8.08 -8.61 -0.80
C GLY A 68 7.59 -10.04 -0.59
N MET A 69 6.51 -10.26 0.17
CA MET A 69 5.86 -11.57 0.29
C MET A 69 5.05 -11.96 -0.96
N LEU A 70 4.66 -10.96 -1.77
CA LEU A 70 3.85 -11.12 -2.98
C LEU A 70 4.69 -11.30 -4.26
N SER A 71 6.00 -11.05 -4.20
CA SER A 71 6.96 -11.26 -5.30
C SER A 71 7.57 -12.65 -5.27
#